data_AF-A0A2G9C428-F1
#
_entry.id   AF-A0A2G9C428-F1
#
_cell.length_a   1.000
_cell.length_b   1.000
_cell.length_c   1.000
_cell.angle_alpha   90.00
_cell.angle_beta   90.00
_cell.angle_gamma   90.00
#
_symmetry.space_group_name_H-M   'P 1'
#
loop_
_entity.id
_entity.type
_entity.pdbx_description
1 polymer ?
#
loop_
_entity_poly.entity_id
_entity_poly.type
_entity_poly.pdbx_seq_one_letter_code
_entity_poly.pdbx_strand_id
1 'polypeptide(L)'
;VFDGFPAIVFSGWPASSYGTFGGLVTAIENSVSSNGKFRVLVTEDPNDKAWPRLLRIGGGANGIALLKDVSVGYELWRNINGFPPEYYQPATKSTITTNKESAK
;
A
#
# COMPACT_ATOMS: atom_id res chain seq x y z
N VAL A 1 1.53 2.79 11.44
CA VAL A 1 1.53 3.09 12.89
C VAL A 1 2.97 3.16 13.35
N PHE A 2 3.30 4.13 14.18
CA PHE A 2 4.65 4.32 14.71
C PHE A 2 4.66 4.12 16.22
N ASP A 3 5.73 3.53 16.74
CA ASP A 3 5.91 3.38 18.17
C ASP A 3 5.94 4.76 18.85
N GLY A 4 5.29 4.85 20.01
CA GLY A 4 5.17 6.10 20.77
C GLY A 4 4.03 7.04 20.33
N PHE A 5 3.25 6.66 19.32
CA PHE A 5 2.05 7.41 18.90
C PHE A 5 0.78 6.56 19.12
N PRO A 6 -0.28 7.13 19.73
CA PRO A 6 -1.51 6.39 19.96
C PRO A 6 -2.18 6.05 18.63
N ALA A 7 -2.56 4.78 18.45
CA ALA A 7 -3.28 4.32 17.28
C ALA A 7 -4.34 3.28 17.65
N ILE A 8 -5.49 3.37 16.99
CA ILE A 8 -6.58 2.40 17.04
C ILE A 8 -6.85 1.99 15.60
N VAL A 9 -6.60 0.71 15.28
CA VAL A 9 -6.67 0.19 13.91
C VAL A 9 -7.76 -0.85 13.81
N PHE A 10 -8.70 -0.65 12.89
CA PHE A 10 -9.77 -1.61 12.62
C PHE A 10 -9.52 -2.30 11.27
N SER A 11 -9.36 -3.63 11.31
CA SER A 11 -9.20 -4.43 10.11
C SER A 11 -10.46 -4.36 9.24
N GLY A 12 -10.31 -3.96 7.97
CA GLY A 12 -11.42 -3.80 7.02
C GLY A 12 -12.15 -2.46 7.07
N TRP A 13 -11.80 -1.57 8.02
CA TRP A 13 -12.42 -0.24 8.16
C TRP A 13 -11.34 0.84 8.33
N PRO A 14 -10.49 1.07 7.31
CA PRO A 14 -9.37 2.01 7.41
C PRO A 14 -9.81 3.45 7.68
N ALA A 15 -10.97 3.88 7.15
CA ALA A 15 -11.51 5.23 7.33
C ALA A 15 -11.88 5.57 8.79
N SER A 16 -12.15 4.56 9.62
CA SER A 16 -12.47 4.73 11.05
C SER A 16 -11.26 4.49 11.96
N SER A 17 -10.09 4.18 11.38
CA SER A 17 -8.86 4.00 12.14
C SER A 17 -8.23 5.35 12.47
N TYR A 18 -7.60 5.45 13.65
CA TYR A 18 -6.92 6.67 14.11
C TYR A 18 -5.46 6.37 14.43
N GLY A 19 -4.57 7.36 14.27
CA GLY A 19 -3.14 7.19 14.50
C GLY A 19 -2.40 6.35 13.44
N THR A 20 -3.07 6.08 12.32
CA THR A 20 -2.45 5.58 11.09
C THR A 20 -1.99 6.75 10.24
N PHE A 21 -0.94 6.52 9.45
CA PHE A 21 -0.35 7.50 8.55
C PHE A 21 -0.14 6.84 7.20
N GLY A 22 -0.50 7.52 6.12
CA GLY A 22 -0.27 7.06 4.75
C GLY A 22 1.21 6.94 4.44
N GLY A 23 1.56 5.95 3.62
CA GLY A 23 2.92 5.76 3.16
C GLY A 23 2.93 5.13 1.77
N LEU A 24 3.86 5.59 0.94
CA LEU A 24 4.07 5.10 -0.41
C LEU A 24 5.31 4.21 -0.44
N VAL A 25 5.17 3.00 -1.01
CA VAL A 25 6.32 2.12 -1.25
C VAL A 25 7.11 2.70 -2.42
N THR A 26 8.32 3.18 -2.14
CA THR A 26 9.19 3.82 -3.14
C THR A 26 10.25 2.88 -3.69
N ALA A 27 10.64 1.88 -2.90
CA ALA A 27 11.57 0.86 -3.37
C ALA A 27 11.33 -0.47 -2.65
N ILE A 28 11.64 -1.55 -3.37
CA ILE A 28 11.59 -2.93 -2.88
C ILE A 28 13.00 -3.50 -3.05
N GLU A 29 13.57 -4.02 -1.97
CA GLU A 29 14.85 -4.70 -2.02
C GLU A 29 14.65 -6.12 -2.58
N ASN A 30 15.31 -6.43 -3.71
CA ASN A 30 15.20 -7.75 -4.34
C ASN A 30 16.04 -8.82 -3.64
N SER A 31 16.94 -8.43 -2.72
CA SER A 31 17.76 -9.37 -1.97
C SER A 31 16.97 -9.93 -0.78
N VAL A 32 16.84 -11.25 -0.72
CA VAL A 32 16.19 -11.93 0.40
C VAL A 32 17.13 -11.92 1.60
N SER A 33 16.65 -11.49 2.75
CA SER A 33 17.40 -11.53 4.00
C SER A 33 17.53 -12.97 4.51
N SER A 34 18.44 -13.21 5.45
CA SER A 34 18.66 -14.55 6.04
C SER A 34 17.41 -15.17 6.68
N ASN A 35 16.40 -14.37 7.00
CA ASN A 35 15.11 -14.80 7.54
C ASN A 35 14.04 -15.07 6.46
N GLY A 36 14.39 -15.07 5.18
CA GLY A 36 13.46 -15.31 4.08
C GLY A 36 12.54 -14.13 3.74
N LYS A 37 12.73 -12.95 4.36
CA LYS A 37 11.93 -11.75 4.10
C LYS A 37 12.70 -10.77 3.22
N PHE A 38 11.97 -9.92 2.51
CA PHE A 38 12.52 -8.78 1.76
C PHE A 38 12.22 -7.48 2.50
N ARG A 39 12.95 -6.41 2.16
CA ARG A 39 12.72 -5.08 2.72
C ARG A 39 11.99 -4.21 1.72
N VAL A 40 11.15 -3.33 2.25
CA VAL A 40 10.50 -2.27 1.49
C VAL A 40 10.85 -0.93 2.12
N LEU A 41 11.13 0.05 1.27
CA LEU A 41 11.31 1.43 1.66
C LEU A 41 9.98 2.15 1.44
N VAL A 42 9.48 2.76 2.51
CA VAL A 42 8.23 3.49 2.52
C VAL A 42 8.55 4.94 2.83
N THR A 43 7.99 5.86 2.06
CA THR A 43 8.06 7.30 2.32
C THR A 43 6.69 7.82 2.68
N GLU A 44 6.65 8.99 3.30
CA GLU A 44 5.42 9.73 3.58
C GLU A 44 4.62 9.96 2.29
N ASP A 45 3.30 9.76 2.34
CA ASP A 45 2.40 10.10 1.24
C ASP A 45 2.09 11.60 1.29
N PRO A 46 2.47 12.40 0.27
CA PRO A 46 2.20 13.84 0.26
C PRO A 46 0.70 14.19 0.16
N ASN A 47 -0.16 13.24 -0.19
CA ASN A 47 -1.61 13.45 -0.31
C ASN A 47 -2.38 13.12 0.97
N ASP A 48 -1.73 12.51 1.95
CA ASP A 48 -2.32 12.11 3.23
C ASP A 48 -1.72 12.92 4.40
N LYS A 49 -2.15 12.62 5.61
CA LYS A 49 -1.66 13.23 6.84
C LYS A 49 -0.16 13.00 7.01
N ALA A 50 0.53 14.11 7.24
CA ALA A 50 1.95 14.10 7.50
C ALA A 50 2.34 13.22 8.71
N TRP A 51 3.49 12.56 8.60
CA TRP A 51 4.08 11.77 9.67
C TRP A 51 4.47 12.67 10.85
N PRO A 52 4.46 12.14 12.09
CA PRO A 52 4.85 12.94 13.24
C PRO A 52 6.31 13.39 13.15
N ARG A 53 6.56 14.70 13.33
CA ARG A 53 7.93 15.26 13.30
C ARG A 53 8.85 14.74 14.41
N LEU A 54 8.25 14.16 15.45
CA LEU A 54 8.95 13.62 16.63
C LEU A 54 9.37 12.16 16.44
N LEU A 55 9.19 11.58 15.25
CA LEU A 55 9.69 10.24 14.93
C LEU A 55 11.21 10.20 15.09
N ARG A 56 11.69 9.20 15.82
CA ARG A 56 13.11 8.98 16.06
C ARG A 56 13.63 7.89 15.15
N ILE A 57 14.86 8.07 14.66
CA ILE A 57 15.58 7.01 13.96
C ILE A 57 15.72 5.80 14.90
N GLY A 58 15.45 4.60 14.37
CA GLY A 58 15.43 3.37 15.15
C GLY A 58 14.09 3.10 15.87
N GLY A 59 13.10 4.00 15.76
CA GLY A 59 11.74 3.72 16.21
C GLY A 59 11.08 2.64 15.35
N GLY A 60 10.28 1.78 15.99
CA GLY A 60 9.50 0.77 15.29
C GLY A 60 8.34 1.36 14.50
N ALA A 61 7.97 0.66 13.43
CA ALA A 61 6.79 0.97 12.65
C ALA A 61 6.07 -0.34 12.30
N ASN A 62 4.74 -0.32 12.41
CA ASN A 62 3.87 -1.39 11.98
C ASN A 62 2.93 -0.86 10.90
N GLY A 63 2.90 -1.54 9.76
CA GLY A 63 2.11 -1.15 8.60
C GLY A 63 1.12 -2.23 8.21
N ILE A 64 0.01 -1.81 7.63
CA ILE A 64 -0.93 -2.68 6.94
C ILE A 64 -0.99 -2.17 5.50
N ALA A 65 -0.80 -3.05 4.53
CA ALA A 65 -1.01 -2.74 3.14
C ALA A 65 -2.41 -3.21 2.74
N LEU A 66 -3.26 -2.28 2.33
CA LEU A 66 -4.59 -2.62 1.82
C LEU A 66 -4.47 -3.07 0.35
N LEU A 67 -5.12 -4.18 0.06
CA LEU A 67 -5.33 -4.67 -1.31
C LEU A 67 -6.53 -3.96 -1.92
N LYS A 68 -6.97 -4.43 -3.09
CA LYS A 68 -8.06 -3.82 -3.84
C LYS A 68 -9.37 -3.81 -3.04
N ASP A 69 -10.08 -2.68 -3.07
CA ASP A 69 -11.44 -2.57 -2.55
C ASP A 69 -12.40 -3.43 -3.38
N VAL A 70 -13.15 -4.29 -2.71
CA VAL A 70 -14.04 -5.28 -3.29
C VAL A 70 -15.32 -5.40 -2.47
N SER A 71 -16.41 -5.84 -3.09
CA SER A 71 -17.69 -5.98 -2.39
C SER A 71 -17.64 -7.11 -1.36
N VAL A 72 -18.35 -6.93 -0.24
CA VAL A 72 -18.36 -7.91 0.87
C VAL A 72 -18.82 -9.30 0.39
N GLY A 73 -19.84 -9.35 -0.48
CA GLY A 73 -20.34 -10.61 -1.04
C GLY A 73 -19.30 -11.33 -1.92
N TYR A 74 -18.53 -10.57 -2.71
CA TYR A 74 -17.46 -11.13 -3.53
C TYR A 74 -16.34 -11.73 -2.67
N GLU A 75 -15.90 -11.03 -1.63
CA GLU A 75 -14.90 -11.54 -0.69
C GLU A 75 -15.34 -12.83 0.00
N LEU A 76 -16.61 -12.90 0.44
CA LEU A 76 -17.13 -14.10 1.06
C LEU A 76 -17.14 -15.29 0.08
N TRP A 77 -17.64 -15.08 -1.13
CA TRP A 77 -17.64 -16.12 -2.18
C TRP A 77 -16.22 -16.56 -2.56
N ARG A 78 -15.29 -15.60 -2.73
CA ARG A 78 -13.87 -15.83 -3.08
C ARG A 78 -13.18 -16.69 -2.03
N ASN A 79 -13.37 -16.35 -0.76
CA ASN A 79 -12.80 -17.08 0.37
C ASN A 79 -13.37 -18.50 0.50
N ILE A 80 -14.67 -18.70 0.26
CA ILE A 80 -15.29 -20.04 0.27
C ILE A 80 -14.71 -20.94 -0.83
N ASN A 81 -14.45 -20.39 -2.01
CA ASN A 81 -13.92 -21.15 -3.15
C ASN A 81 -12.39 -21.24 -3.18
N GLY A 82 -11.70 -20.61 -2.22
CA GLY A 82 -10.23 -20.63 -2.14
C GLY A 82 -9.53 -19.83 -3.25
N PHE A 83 -10.22 -18.88 -3.89
CA PHE A 83 -9.61 -18.04 -4.91
C PHE A 83 -8.66 -17.00 -4.28
N PRO A 84 -7.52 -16.71 -4.93
CA PRO A 84 -6.55 -15.74 -4.41
C PRO A 84 -7.13 -14.32 -4.38
N PRO A 85 -6.65 -13.43 -3.49
CA PRO A 85 -7.06 -12.03 -3.46
C PRO A 85 -6.72 -11.29 -4.75
N GLU A 86 -7.52 -10.28 -5.10
CA GLU A 86 -7.18 -9.40 -6.21
C GLU A 86 -6.15 -8.35 -5.78
N TYR A 87 -5.00 -8.35 -6.44
CA TYR A 87 -3.96 -7.34 -6.26
C TYR A 87 -4.23 -6.15 -7.19
N TYR A 88 -3.86 -4.93 -6.76
CA TYR A 88 -3.79 -3.80 -7.69
C TYR A 88 -2.76 -4.12 -8.78
N GLN A 89 -3.20 -4.18 -10.03
CA GLN A 89 -2.27 -4.25 -11.15
C GLN A 89 -1.59 -2.89 -11.31
N PRO A 90 -0.27 -2.84 -11.52
CA PRO A 90 0.39 -1.59 -11.82
C PRO A 90 -0.29 -0.98 -13.05
N ALA A 91 -0.66 0.30 -12.96
CA ALA A 91 -1.21 1.01 -14.09
C ALA A 91 -0.14 1.07 -15.19
N THR A 92 -0.23 0.17 -16.18
CA THR A 92 0.53 0.27 -17.41
C THR A 92 0.09 1.58 -18.05
N LYS A 93 0.95 2.61 -18.01
CA LYS A 93 0.72 3.86 -18.74
C LYS A 93 0.43 3.47 -20.18
N SER A 94 -0.83 3.66 -20.60
CA SER A 94 -1.22 3.47 -21.99
C SER A 94 -0.38 4.44 -22.81
N THR A 95 0.62 3.92 -23.51
CA THR A 95 1.42 4.69 -24.48
C THR A 95 0.44 5.22 -25.52
N ILE A 96 0.14 6.52 -25.45
CA ILE A 96 -0.63 7.20 -26.48
C ILE A 96 0.25 7.21 -27.74
N THR A 97 0.07 6.22 -28.61
CA THR A 97 0.66 6.22 -29.95
C THR A 97 0.01 7.36 -30.74
N THR A 98 0.66 8.51 -30.79
CA THR A 98 0.28 9.60 -31.69
C THR A 98 0.68 9.17 -33.10
N ASN A 99 -0.27 8.62 -33.86
CA ASN A 99 -0.12 8.44 -35.30
C ASN A 99 -0.02 9.83 -35.95
N LYS A 100 1.22 10.26 -36.26
CA LYS A 100 1.47 11.31 -37.24
C LYS A 100 1.59 10.67 -38.62
N GLU A 101 0.46 10.54 -39.30
CA GLU A 101 0.34 10.24 -40.73
C GLU A 101 -1.02 10.87 -41.12
N SER A 102 -1.15 11.89 -41.96
CA SER A 102 -0.47 12.20 -43.21
C SER A 102 -0.79 13.68 -43.55
N ALA A 103 0.23 14.48 -43.81
CA ALA A 103 0.09 15.70 -44.60
C ALA A 103 0.83 15.42 -45.91
N LYS A 104 0.05 15.15 -46.96
CA LYS A 104 0.50 15.17 -48.35
C LYS A 104 -0.55 15.92 -49.16
#